data_AF-A0A3L6S058-F1
#
_entry.id   AF-A0A3L6S058-F1
#
_cell.length_a   1.000
_cell.length_b   1.000
_cell.length_c   1.000
_cell.angle_alpha   90.00
_cell.angle_beta   90.00
_cell.angle_gamma   90.00
#
_symmetry.space_group_name_H-M   'P 1'
#
loop_
_entity.id
_entity.type
_entity.pdbx_description
1 polymer ?
#
loop_
_entity_poly.entity_id
_entity_poly.type
_entity_poly.pdbx_seq_one_letter_code
_entity_poly.pdbx_strand_id
1 'polypeptide(L)'
;MDDFFIDLNDAAQGVGVGVVSESSMSGFASKKIELFKETEGERKARLDEIVTLEKVKVEEAREHRKMMLDIERERLALDKQRLHMEAEKKEKEEDERILAINLDQCLPMQRMYYQALQEDIIQKLMSQHRGPTH
;
A
#
# COMPACT_ATOMS: atom_id res chain seq x y z
N MET A 1 -73.03 -20.43 -42.39
CA MET A 1 -73.88 -20.08 -43.54
C MET A 1 -73.86 -18.57 -43.55
N ASP A 2 -73.02 -17.90 -44.34
CA ASP A 2 -72.83 -18.15 -45.76
C ASP A 2 -71.39 -17.91 -46.23
N ASP A 3 -70.92 -18.86 -47.05
CA ASP A 3 -69.82 -18.69 -47.98
C ASP A 3 -70.25 -17.73 -49.10
N PHE A 4 -69.40 -16.79 -49.49
CA PHE A 4 -69.40 -16.28 -50.87
C PHE A 4 -68.00 -15.82 -51.25
N PHE A 5 -67.23 -16.79 -51.76
CA PHE A 5 -66.13 -16.50 -52.69
C PHE A 5 -66.74 -16.00 -54.00
N ILE A 6 -66.33 -14.82 -54.45
CA ILE A 6 -66.24 -14.49 -55.87
C ILE A 6 -64.86 -13.89 -56.09
N ASP A 7 -63.99 -14.68 -56.73
CA ASP A 7 -62.79 -14.23 -57.41
C ASP A 7 -63.18 -13.33 -58.58
N LEU A 8 -62.47 -12.22 -58.76
CA LEU A 8 -62.22 -11.64 -60.09
C LEU A 8 -60.98 -10.75 -60.02
N ASN A 9 -59.86 -11.38 -60.39
CA ASN A 9 -58.65 -10.78 -60.90
C ASN A 9 -58.98 -9.81 -62.06
N ASP A 10 -58.84 -8.49 -61.87
CA ASP A 10 -58.32 -7.60 -62.93
C ASP A 10 -57.93 -6.20 -62.38
N ALA A 11 -57.03 -5.53 -63.11
CA ALA A 11 -56.59 -4.14 -62.99
C ALA A 11 -55.46 -3.79 -61.98
N ALA A 12 -54.26 -4.20 -62.40
CA ALA A 12 -52.96 -3.55 -62.26
C ALA A 12 -52.91 -2.04 -61.89
N GLN A 13 -51.97 -1.70 -60.98
CA GLN A 13 -50.85 -0.74 -61.13
C GLN A 13 -50.59 0.12 -59.88
N GLY A 14 -49.36 -0.02 -59.35
CA GLY A 14 -48.59 1.16 -58.93
C GLY A 14 -48.49 1.47 -57.43
N VAL A 15 -48.02 0.54 -56.60
CA VAL A 15 -47.30 0.91 -55.37
C VAL A 15 -46.01 0.09 -55.32
N GLY A 16 -44.91 0.74 -55.68
CA GLY A 16 -43.57 0.18 -55.52
C GLY A 16 -43.29 -0.04 -54.04
N VAL A 17 -43.64 -1.22 -53.54
CA VAL A 17 -43.05 -1.76 -52.33
C VAL A 17 -41.58 -1.92 -52.66
N GLY A 18 -40.76 -0.97 -52.20
CA GLY A 18 -39.31 -1.09 -52.26
C GLY A 18 -38.95 -2.37 -51.54
N VAL A 19 -38.69 -3.42 -52.31
CA VAL A 19 -38.14 -4.67 -51.81
C VAL A 19 -36.81 -4.26 -51.21
N VAL A 20 -36.76 -4.12 -49.88
CA VAL A 20 -35.50 -4.10 -49.16
C VAL A 20 -34.98 -5.52 -49.34
N SER A 21 -34.24 -5.71 -50.44
CA SER A 21 -33.59 -6.96 -50.79
C SER A 21 -32.83 -7.46 -49.57
N GLU A 22 -32.82 -8.77 -49.33
CA GLU A 22 -31.94 -9.42 -48.34
C GLU A 22 -30.50 -8.91 -48.43
N SER A 23 -30.06 -8.45 -49.61
CA SER A 23 -28.79 -7.78 -49.91
C SER A 23 -28.54 -6.48 -49.10
N SER A 24 -29.56 -5.69 -48.79
CA SER A 24 -29.42 -4.43 -48.02
C SER A 24 -29.37 -4.68 -46.51
N MET A 25 -30.15 -5.65 -46.03
CA MET A 25 -30.10 -6.14 -44.65
C MET A 25 -28.76 -6.86 -44.37
N SER A 26 -28.32 -7.72 -45.30
CA SER A 26 -27.05 -8.43 -45.20
C SER A 26 -25.87 -7.47 -45.32
N GLY A 27 -25.92 -6.48 -46.21
CA GLY A 27 -24.89 -5.45 -46.32
C GLY A 27 -24.73 -4.60 -45.05
N PHE A 28 -25.83 -4.24 -44.39
CA PHE A 28 -25.77 -3.49 -43.12
C PHE A 28 -25.25 -4.37 -41.96
N ALA A 29 -25.64 -5.65 -41.93
CA ALA A 29 -25.11 -6.62 -40.97
C ALA A 29 -23.62 -6.88 -41.18
N SER A 30 -23.17 -7.07 -42.43
CA SER A 30 -21.75 -7.22 -42.78
C SER A 30 -20.93 -6.01 -42.39
N LYS A 31 -21.44 -4.79 -42.62
CA LYS A 31 -20.78 -3.54 -42.24
C LYS A 31 -20.72 -3.35 -40.72
N LYS A 32 -21.74 -3.78 -39.98
CA LYS A 32 -21.70 -3.86 -38.51
C LYS A 32 -20.66 -4.87 -38.02
N ILE A 33 -20.61 -6.07 -38.61
CA ILE A 33 -19.64 -7.10 -38.23
C ILE A 33 -18.22 -6.59 -38.54
N GLU A 34 -17.99 -5.98 -39.70
CA GLU A 34 -16.70 -5.38 -40.08
C GLU A 34 -16.25 -4.28 -39.12
N LEU A 35 -17.17 -3.45 -38.60
CA LEU A 35 -16.89 -2.44 -37.59
C LEU A 35 -16.39 -3.03 -36.24
N PHE A 36 -16.69 -4.30 -35.96
CA PHE A 36 -16.30 -5.02 -34.74
C PHE A 36 -15.32 -6.17 -35.00
N LYS A 37 -14.80 -6.31 -36.23
CA LYS A 37 -13.77 -7.31 -36.56
C LYS A 37 -12.42 -6.79 -36.10
N GLU A 38 -12.11 -7.05 -34.84
CA GLU A 38 -10.71 -7.04 -34.41
C GLU A 38 -9.96 -8.19 -35.09
N THR A 39 -8.79 -7.89 -35.65
CA THR A 39 -7.90 -8.95 -36.18
C THR A 39 -7.32 -9.79 -35.04
N GLU A 40 -6.98 -11.05 -35.30
CA GLU A 40 -6.30 -11.89 -34.31
C GLU A 40 -5.00 -11.24 -33.78
N GLY A 41 -4.31 -10.47 -34.63
CA GLY A 41 -3.11 -9.71 -34.25
C GLY A 41 -3.39 -8.57 -33.27
N GLU A 42 -4.44 -7.79 -33.51
CA GLU A 42 -4.89 -6.74 -32.58
C GLU A 42 -5.31 -7.34 -31.23
N ARG A 43 -6.02 -8.49 -31.26
CA ARG A 43 -6.46 -9.16 -30.02
C ARG A 43 -5.28 -9.63 -29.19
N LYS A 44 -4.29 -10.21 -29.86
CA LYS A 44 -3.04 -10.62 -29.22
C LYS A 44 -2.31 -9.41 -28.63
N ALA A 45 -2.19 -8.31 -29.37
CA ALA A 45 -1.54 -7.09 -28.87
C ALA A 45 -2.24 -6.53 -27.63
N ARG A 46 -3.58 -6.50 -27.61
CA ARG A 46 -4.35 -6.06 -26.43
C ARG A 46 -4.13 -6.97 -25.22
N LEU A 47 -4.11 -8.29 -25.42
CA LEU A 47 -3.84 -9.24 -24.33
C LEU A 47 -2.42 -9.09 -23.80
N ASP A 48 -1.43 -8.91 -24.69
CA ASP A 48 -0.04 -8.69 -24.31
C ASP A 48 0.08 -7.39 -23.48
N GLU A 49 -0.61 -6.31 -23.87
CA GLU A 49 -0.67 -5.06 -23.12
C GLU A 49 -1.33 -5.22 -21.74
N ILE A 50 -2.43 -5.98 -21.65
CA ILE A 50 -3.06 -6.29 -20.36
C ILE A 50 -2.09 -7.04 -19.44
N VAL A 51 -1.36 -8.02 -19.99
CA VAL A 51 -0.39 -8.80 -19.22
C VAL A 51 0.78 -7.93 -18.75
N THR A 52 1.28 -7.01 -19.58
CA THR A 52 2.36 -6.09 -19.16
C THR A 52 1.88 -5.14 -18.07
N LEU A 53 0.68 -4.56 -18.21
CA LEU A 53 0.09 -3.69 -17.19
C LEU A 53 -0.13 -4.41 -15.87
N GLU A 54 -0.62 -5.66 -15.90
CA GLU A 54 -0.84 -6.43 -14.67
C GLU A 54 0.47 -6.77 -13.96
N LYS A 55 1.53 -7.10 -14.71
CA LYS A 55 2.88 -7.28 -14.14
C LYS A 55 3.38 -6.03 -13.44
N VAL A 56 3.22 -4.85 -14.07
CA VAL A 56 3.63 -3.57 -13.47
C VAL A 56 2.86 -3.33 -12.19
N LYS A 57 1.54 -3.51 -12.17
CA LYS A 57 0.72 -3.33 -10.96
C LYS A 57 1.15 -4.25 -9.82
N VAL A 58 1.44 -5.52 -10.11
CA VAL A 58 1.91 -6.47 -9.11
C VAL A 58 3.25 -6.04 -8.53
N GLU A 59 4.17 -5.58 -9.38
CA GLU A 59 5.50 -5.14 -8.95
C GLU A 59 5.43 -3.83 -8.16
N GLU A 60 4.66 -2.84 -8.60
CA GLU A 60 4.43 -1.60 -7.86
C GLU A 60 3.82 -1.88 -6.48
N ALA A 61 2.83 -2.78 -6.40
CA ALA A 61 2.23 -3.17 -5.13
C ALA A 61 3.23 -3.89 -4.21
N ARG A 62 4.15 -4.67 -4.78
CA ARG A 62 5.23 -5.33 -4.03
C ARG A 62 6.24 -4.31 -3.50
N GLU A 63 6.72 -3.40 -4.33
CA GLU A 63 7.68 -2.38 -3.93
C GLU A 63 7.08 -1.39 -2.94
N HIS A 64 5.81 -1.01 -3.11
CA HIS A 64 5.08 -0.22 -2.12
C HIS A 64 5.01 -0.92 -0.76
N ARG A 65 4.67 -2.22 -0.72
CA ARG A 65 4.66 -2.99 0.54
C ARG A 65 6.04 -3.05 1.18
N LYS A 66 7.09 -3.24 0.39
CA LYS A 66 8.47 -3.26 0.87
C LYS A 66 8.88 -1.91 1.47
N MET A 67 8.62 -0.82 0.76
CA MET A 67 8.87 0.55 1.23
C MET A 67 8.15 0.81 2.56
N MET A 68 6.87 0.44 2.68
CA MET A 68 6.12 0.63 3.91
C MET A 68 6.72 -0.14 5.10
N LEU A 69 7.22 -1.35 4.87
CA LEU A 69 7.90 -2.13 5.90
C LEU A 69 9.24 -1.50 6.30
N ASP A 70 9.99 -0.97 5.34
CA ASP A 70 11.28 -0.33 5.62
C ASP A 70 11.10 0.97 6.40
N ILE A 71 10.09 1.79 6.05
CA ILE A 71 9.73 2.98 6.83
C ILE A 71 9.35 2.62 8.27
N GLU A 72 8.52 1.59 8.48
CA GLU A 72 8.11 1.20 9.83
C GLU A 72 9.30 0.64 10.64
N ARG A 73 10.23 -0.07 10.00
CA ARG A 73 11.47 -0.53 10.64
C ARG A 73 12.35 0.63 11.08
N GLU A 74 12.55 1.62 10.21
CA GLU A 74 13.34 2.82 10.53
C GLU A 74 12.71 3.61 11.66
N ARG A 75 11.38 3.80 11.61
CA ARG A 75 10.61 4.44 12.70
C ARG A 75 10.82 3.72 14.02
N LEU A 76 10.69 2.39 14.05
CA LEU A 76 10.90 1.60 15.26
C LEU A 76 12.34 1.67 15.77
N ALA A 77 13.33 1.74 14.87
CA ALA A 77 14.73 1.92 15.25
C ALA A 77 14.98 3.28 15.91
N LEU A 78 14.44 4.35 15.33
CA LEU A 78 14.51 5.70 15.91
C LEU A 78 13.81 5.79 17.26
N ASP A 79 12.63 5.19 17.39
CA ASP A 79 11.89 5.16 18.67
C ASP A 79 12.67 4.40 19.75
N LYS A 80 13.29 3.25 19.41
CA LYS A 80 14.17 2.52 20.33
C LYS A 80 15.37 3.36 20.76
N GLN A 81 16.03 4.02 19.82
CA GLN A 81 17.17 4.89 20.11
C GLN A 81 16.75 6.05 21.03
N ARG A 82 15.60 6.68 20.75
CA ARG A 82 15.07 7.77 21.61
C ARG A 82 14.80 7.28 23.02
N LEU A 83 14.15 6.13 23.17
CA LEU A 83 13.88 5.54 24.49
C LEU A 83 15.16 5.20 25.25
N HIS A 84 16.18 4.69 24.56
CA HIS A 84 17.49 4.43 25.14
C HIS A 84 18.13 5.71 25.67
N MET A 85 18.22 6.75 24.82
CA MET A 85 18.79 8.04 25.21
C MET A 85 18.01 8.69 26.37
N GLU A 86 16.69 8.57 26.38
CA GLU A 86 15.85 9.07 27.47
C GLU A 86 16.08 8.29 28.77
N ALA A 87 16.24 6.96 28.70
CA ALA A 87 16.57 6.14 29.85
C ALA A 87 17.95 6.49 30.43
N GLU A 88 18.97 6.60 29.57
CA GLU A 88 20.33 7.01 29.98
C GLU A 88 20.32 8.42 30.58
N LYS A 89 19.54 9.34 30.01
CA LYS A 89 19.40 10.70 30.55
C LYS A 89 18.77 10.68 31.94
N LYS A 90 17.69 9.92 32.14
CA LYS A 90 17.02 9.79 33.44
C LYS A 90 17.91 9.13 34.48
N GLU A 91 18.67 8.11 34.08
CA GLU A 91 19.66 7.46 34.93
C GLU A 91 20.73 8.44 35.40
N LYS A 92 21.30 9.24 34.48
CA LYS A 92 22.26 10.28 34.82
C LYS A 92 21.68 11.37 35.72
N GLU A 93 20.47 11.84 35.43
CA GLU A 93 19.78 12.81 36.29
C GLU A 93 19.55 12.27 37.70
N GLU A 94 19.22 10.98 37.84
CA GLU A 94 19.08 10.35 39.16
C GLU A 94 20.43 10.19 39.87
N ASP A 95 21.47 9.75 39.16
CA ASP A 95 22.83 9.66 39.69
C ASP A 95 23.30 11.04 40.20
N GLU A 96 23.07 12.12 39.41
CA GLU A 96 23.37 13.51 39.79
C GLU A 96 22.55 13.96 41.01
N ARG A 97 21.26 13.63 41.07
CA ARG A 97 20.41 13.93 42.24
C ARG A 97 20.95 13.26 43.51
N ILE A 98 21.34 11.99 43.43
CA ILE A 98 21.89 11.22 44.56
C ILE A 98 23.23 11.82 45.00
N LEU A 99 24.11 12.15 44.07
CA LEU A 99 25.41 12.79 44.36
C LEU A 99 25.24 14.18 45.00
N ALA A 100 24.18 14.91 44.67
CA ALA A 100 23.88 16.22 45.26
C ALA A 100 23.34 16.16 46.70
N ILE A 101 22.97 14.98 47.21
CA ILE A 101 22.48 14.82 48.59
C ILE A 101 23.60 15.14 49.58
N ASN A 102 23.35 16.12 50.45
CA ASN A 102 24.24 16.43 51.56
C ASN A 102 24.04 15.42 52.70
N LEU A 103 24.97 14.48 52.82
CA LEU A 103 24.99 13.43 53.84
C LEU A 103 24.99 13.98 55.28
N ASP A 104 25.48 15.20 55.51
CA ASP A 104 25.48 15.81 56.83
C ASP A 104 24.09 16.18 57.35
N GLN A 105 23.14 16.38 56.42
CA GLN A 105 21.75 16.70 56.74
C GLN A 105 20.87 15.45 56.83
N CYS A 106 21.42 14.26 56.53
CA CYS A 106 20.68 13.00 56.57
C CYS A 106 20.65 12.40 57.98
N LEU A 107 19.55 11.71 58.31
CA LEU A 107 19.48 10.84 59.49
C LEU A 107 20.52 9.70 59.38
N PRO A 108 21.01 9.13 60.49
CA PRO A 108 22.09 8.14 60.47
C PRO A 108 21.85 6.97 59.49
N MET A 109 20.64 6.42 59.47
CA MET A 109 20.29 5.32 58.56
C MET A 109 20.25 5.76 57.08
N GLN A 110 19.74 6.96 56.80
CA GLN A 110 19.72 7.51 55.44
C GLN A 110 21.12 7.84 54.95
N ARG A 111 21.99 8.35 55.85
CA ARG A 111 23.38 8.64 55.54
C ARG A 111 24.10 7.40 55.03
N MET A 112 24.00 6.28 55.76
CA MET A 112 24.63 5.02 55.32
C MET A 112 24.09 4.55 53.95
N TYR A 113 22.79 4.67 53.73
CA TYR A 113 22.16 4.29 52.47
C TYR A 113 22.64 5.14 51.28
N TYR A 114 22.55 6.46 51.38
CA TYR A 114 22.97 7.36 50.31
C TYR A 114 24.49 7.37 50.12
N GLN A 115 25.26 7.17 51.18
CA GLN A 115 26.71 7.00 51.06
C GLN A 115 27.05 5.79 50.18
N ALA A 116 26.44 4.64 50.43
CA ALA A 116 26.66 3.45 49.61
C ALA A 116 26.28 3.68 48.14
N LEU A 117 25.14 4.35 47.89
CA LEU A 117 24.74 4.70 46.52
C LEU A 117 25.72 5.67 45.84
N GLN A 118 26.20 6.71 46.55
CA GLN A 118 27.17 7.65 46.01
C GLN A 118 28.50 6.94 45.67
N GLU A 119 28.95 6.03 46.53
CA GLU A 119 30.16 5.22 46.29
C GLU A 119 29.99 4.33 45.04
N ASP A 120 28.86 3.65 44.87
CA ASP A 120 28.56 2.83 43.70
C ASP A 120 28.53 3.67 42.40
N ILE A 121 27.89 4.85 42.43
CA ILE A 121 27.86 5.78 41.30
C ILE A 121 29.26 6.25 40.93
N ILE A 122 30.09 6.60 41.93
CA ILE A 122 31.49 7.01 41.69
C ILE A 122 32.28 5.85 41.07
N GLN A 123 32.12 4.62 41.55
CA GLN A 123 32.80 3.44 40.96
C GLN A 123 32.38 3.20 39.50
N LYS A 124 31.09 3.32 39.20
CA LYS A 124 30.55 3.25 37.84
C LYS A 124 31.18 4.31 36.93
N LEU A 125 31.25 5.56 37.39
CA LEU A 125 31.90 6.66 36.66
C LEU A 125 33.39 6.38 36.44
N MET A 126 34.13 5.94 37.47
CA MET A 126 35.56 5.61 37.34
C MET A 126 35.81 4.48 36.34
N SER A 127 34.91 3.50 36.29
CA SER A 127 34.98 2.37 35.34
C SER A 127 34.75 2.82 33.90
N GLN A 128 33.89 3.81 33.67
CA GLN A 128 33.66 4.39 32.34
C GLN A 128 34.84 5.23 31.85
N HIS A 129 35.57 5.89 32.77
CA HIS A 129 36.74 6.71 32.43
C HIS A 129 38.03 5.88 32.22
N ARG A 130 38.12 4.69 32.82
CA ARG A 130 39.13 3.68 32.48
C ARG A 130 38.68 2.92 31.24
N GLY A 131 38.87 3.53 30.07
CA GLY A 131 38.65 2.86 28.78
C GLY A 131 39.39 1.50 28.69
N PRO A 132 39.04 0.65 27.71
CA PRO A 132 39.61 -0.69 27.60
C PRO A 132 41.14 -0.60 27.57
N THR A 133 41.79 -1.23 28.55
CA THR A 133 43.22 -1.48 28.50
C THR A 133 43.45 -2.46 27.35
N HIS A 134 43.86 -1.93 26.20
CA HIS A 134 44.37 -2.71 25.07
C HIS A 134 45.65 -3.47 25.46
#